data_AF-A0A5Q4T9H2-F1
#
_entry.id   AF-A0A5Q4T9H2-F1
#
_cell.length_a   1.000
_cell.length_b   1.000
_cell.length_c   1.000
_cell.angle_alpha   90.00
_cell.angle_beta   90.00
_cell.angle_gamma   90.00
#
_symmetry.space_group_name_H-M   'P 1'
#
loop_
_entity.id
_entity.type
_entity.pdbx_description
1 polymer ?
#
loop_
_entity_poly.entity_id
_entity_poly.type
_entity_poly.pdbx_seq_one_letter_code
_entity_poly.pdbx_strand_id
1 'polypeptide(L)' 'MTDGGGGMVQSKCGALTQSGTRCRNKAIMNSSRCARHQGPWSSYGVEQRKKKEAEAKMRKLRKKR' A
#
# COMPACT_ATOMS: atom_id res chain seq x y z
N MET A 1 4.05 1.20 28.29
CA MET A 1 4.22 1.94 27.02
C MET A 1 3.44 1.14 25.97
N THR A 2 2.15 1.34 25.76
CA THR A 2 1.58 2.46 24.97
C THR A 2 0.10 2.69 25.33
N ASP A 3 -0.18 3.91 25.81
CA ASP A 3 -1.31 4.82 25.49
C ASP A 3 -2.41 4.22 24.58
N GLY A 4 -3.71 4.20 24.88
CA GLY A 4 -4.51 5.14 25.68
C GLY A 4 -5.07 6.26 24.81
N GLY A 5 -6.24 6.10 24.18
CA GLY A 5 -6.98 7.25 23.60
C GLY A 5 -7.71 7.00 22.28
N GLY A 6 -8.95 6.50 22.37
CA GLY A 6 -9.91 6.40 21.27
C GLY A 6 -10.55 7.75 20.91
N GLY A 7 -9.80 8.64 20.27
CA GLY A 7 -10.37 9.69 19.42
C GLY A 7 -10.38 9.18 17.98
N MET A 8 -11.47 9.37 17.22
CA MET A 8 -11.53 9.04 15.78
C MET A 8 -10.61 9.97 14.96
N VAL A 9 -9.30 9.94 15.22
CA VAL A 9 -8.31 10.64 14.42
C VAL A 9 -8.18 9.83 13.13
N GLN A 10 -8.76 10.35 12.04
CA GLN A 10 -8.54 9.77 10.72
C GLN A 10 -7.04 9.87 10.39
N SER A 11 -6.34 8.73 10.51
CA SER A 11 -4.94 8.60 10.14
C SER A 11 -4.70 9.11 8.73
N LYS A 12 -3.54 9.72 8.46
CA LYS A 12 -3.18 10.09 7.09
C LYS A 12 -2.81 8.84 6.31
N CYS A 13 -3.15 8.80 5.02
CA CYS A 13 -2.91 7.65 4.16
C CYS A 13 -1.44 7.25 4.07
N GLY A 14 -0.52 8.22 4.00
CA GLY A 14 0.92 7.99 4.01
C GLY A 14 1.50 7.21 2.82
N ALA A 15 0.67 6.69 1.91
CA ALA A 15 1.09 5.89 0.76
C ALA A 15 1.96 6.70 -0.20
N LEU A 16 2.98 6.07 -0.78
CA LEU A 16 3.79 6.69 -1.82
C LEU A 16 2.95 6.90 -3.08
N THR A 17 2.93 8.13 -3.58
CA THR A 17 2.33 8.47 -4.87
C THR A 17 3.29 8.11 -6.01
N GLN A 18 2.78 8.07 -7.24
CA GLN A 18 3.62 7.87 -8.43
C GLN A 18 4.74 8.93 -8.55
N SER A 19 4.51 10.13 -8.02
CA SER A 19 5.50 11.21 -7.95
C SER A 19 6.55 11.04 -6.84
N GLY A 20 6.54 9.92 -6.11
CA GLY A 20 7.49 9.62 -5.02
C GLY A 20 7.20 10.32 -3.69
N THR A 21 6.13 11.11 -3.60
CA THR A 21 5.75 11.83 -2.38
C THR A 21 4.78 11.04 -1.50
N ARG A 22 4.71 11.32 -0.20
CA ARG A 22 3.72 10.69 0.69
C ARG A 22 2.33 11.31 0.52
N CYS A 23 1.31 10.45 0.41
CA CYS A 23 -0.08 10.85 0.33
C CYS A 23 -0.52 11.50 1.64
N ARG A 24 -0.92 12.77 1.58
CA ARG A 24 -1.42 13.56 2.72
C ARG A 24 -2.93 13.44 2.94
N ASN A 25 -3.64 12.69 2.08
CA ASN A 25 -5.09 12.51 2.20
C ASN A 25 -5.45 11.76 3.48
N LYS A 26 -6.63 12.07 4.02
CA LYS A 26 -7.22 11.33 5.14
C LYS A 26 -7.46 9.88 4.72
N ALA A 27 -7.05 8.95 5.56
CA ALA A 27 -7.40 7.56 5.39
C ALA A 27 -8.89 7.37 5.69
N ILE A 28 -9.47 6.33 5.11
CA ILE A 28 -10.86 5.97 5.39
C ILE A 28 -10.95 5.53 6.86
N MET A 29 -12.10 5.79 7.49
CA MET A 29 -12.40 5.30 8.85
C MET A 29 -12.06 3.81 8.94
N ASN A 30 -11.27 3.43 9.95
CA ASN A 30 -10.78 2.05 10.16
C ASN A 30 -9.87 1.50 9.03
N SER A 31 -9.21 2.37 8.25
CA SER A 31 -8.22 1.97 7.24
C SER A 31 -6.96 2.80 7.36
N SER A 32 -5.80 2.21 7.09
CA SER A 32 -4.53 2.95 7.00
C SER A 32 -4.37 3.72 5.68
N ARG A 33 -5.28 3.54 4.70
CA ARG A 33 -5.17 4.15 3.36
C ARG A 33 -6.43 4.93 2.98
N CYS A 34 -6.28 5.95 2.13
CA CYS A 34 -7.39 6.71 1.57
C CYS A 34 -8.06 5.96 0.41
N ALA A 35 -9.25 6.37 -0.01
CA ALA A 35 -10.01 5.73 -1.10
C ALA A 35 -9.19 5.50 -2.38
N ARG A 36 -8.28 6.43 -2.72
CA ARG A 36 -7.40 6.33 -3.89
C ARG A 36 -6.30 5.26 -3.76
N HIS A 37 -5.97 4.90 -2.53
CA HIS A 37 -4.94 3.91 -2.19
C HIS A 37 -5.53 2.67 -1.50
N GLN A 38 -6.84 2.57 -1.42
CA GLN A 38 -7.52 1.41 -0.86
C GLN A 38 -7.66 0.34 -1.96
N GLY A 39 -7.41 -0.91 -1.60
CA GLY A 39 -7.62 -2.06 -2.47
C GLY A 39 -6.50 -2.41 -3.46
N PRO A 40 -6.61 -3.59 -4.09
CA PRO A 40 -5.64 -4.12 -5.07
C PRO A 40 -5.61 -3.34 -6.40
N TRP A 41 -6.59 -2.48 -6.66
CA TRP A 41 -6.67 -1.57 -7.81
C TRP A 41 -5.97 -0.23 -7.60
N SER A 42 -5.46 0.05 -6.40
CA SER A 42 -4.58 1.22 -6.23
C SER A 42 -3.34 1.08 -7.11
N SER A 43 -2.90 2.15 -7.79
CA SER A 43 -1.74 2.10 -8.69
C SER A 43 -0.53 1.43 -8.05
N TYR A 44 -0.25 1.76 -6.78
CA TYR A 44 0.82 1.14 -6.01
C TYR A 44 0.58 -0.36 -5.72
N GLY A 45 -0.66 -0.74 -5.41
CA GLY A 45 -1.03 -2.15 -5.26
C GLY A 45 -0.84 -2.95 -6.55
N VAL A 46 -1.19 -2.36 -7.69
CA VAL A 46 -0.98 -2.94 -9.02
C VAL A 46 0.51 -3.08 -9.32
N GLU A 47 1.33 -2.06 -9.04
CA GLU A 47 2.78 -2.12 -9.24
C GLU A 47 3.45 -3.18 -8.35
N GLN A 48 3.05 -3.27 -7.07
CA GLN A 48 3.57 -4.29 -6.16
C GLN A 48 3.17 -5.71 -6.59
N ARG A 49 1.94 -5.89 -7.10
CA ARG A 49 1.53 -7.19 -7.69
C ARG A 49 2.35 -7.51 -8.92
N LYS A 50 2.48 -6.59 -9.87
CA LYS A 50 3.33 -6.77 -11.06
C LYS A 50 4.77 -7.13 -10.68
N LYS A 51 5.35 -6.47 -9.67
CA LYS A 51 6.70 -6.77 -9.19
C LYS A 51 6.80 -8.17 -8.57
N LYS A 52 5.85 -8.55 -7.71
CA LYS A 52 5.79 -9.90 -7.13
C LYS A 52 5.57 -10.99 -8.19
N GLU A 53 4.73 -10.73 -9.18
CA GLU A 53 4.48 -11.65 -10.30
C GLU A 53 5.72 -11.79 -11.19
N ALA A 54 6.42 -10.69 -11.47
CA ALA A 54 7.69 -10.71 -12.19
C ALA A 54 8.77 -11.48 -11.43
N GLU A 55 8.93 -11.24 -10.13
CA GLU A 55 9.88 -11.97 -9.29
C GLU A 55 9.54 -13.47 -9.21
N ALA A 56 8.25 -13.81 -9.05
CA ALA A 56 7.79 -15.19 -9.05
C ALA A 56 8.06 -15.89 -10.40
N LYS A 57 7.88 -15.19 -11.52
CA LYS A 57 8.21 -15.69 -12.86
C LYS A 57 9.71 -15.94 -13.00
N MET A 58 10.55 -14.99 -12.58
CA MET A 58 12.01 -15.13 -12.62
C MET A 58 12.49 -16.28 -11.71
N ARG A 59 11.89 -16.46 -10.53
CA ARG A 59 12.19 -17.58 -9.63
C ARG A 59 11.82 -18.93 -10.27
N LYS A 60 10.67 -19.03 -10.94
CA LYS A 60 10.27 -20.25 -11.67
C LYS A 60 11.24 -20.59 -12.81
N LEU A 61 11.69 -19.58 -13.57
CA LEU A 61 12.68 -19.77 -14.64
C LEU A 61 14.02 -20.24 -14.07
N ARG A 62 14.50 -19.64 -12.97
CA ARG A 62 15.73 -20.06 -12.28
C ARG A 62 15.67 -21.51 -11.80
N LYS A 63 14.50 -22.00 -11.36
CA LYS A 63 14.31 -23.37 -10.87
C LYS A 63 14.18 -24.42 -12.00
N LYS A 64 13.91 -23.97 -13.24
CA LYS A 64 13.85 -24.83 -14.42
C LYS A 64 15.20 -25.02 -15.13
N ARG A 65 16.22 -24.24 -14.75
CA ARG A 65 17.60 -24.40 -15.20
C ARG A 65 18.36 -25.21 -14.18
#